data_AF-A0A821DKV5-F1
#
_entry.id   AF-A0A821DKV5-F1
#
_cell.length_a   1.000
_cell.length_b   1.000
_cell.length_c   1.000
_cell.angle_alpha   90.00
_cell.angle_beta   90.00
_cell.angle_gamma   90.00
#
_symmetry.space_group_name_H-M   'P 1'
#
loop_
_entity.id
_entity.type
_entity.pdbx_description
1 polymer ?
#
loop_
_entity_poly.entity_id
_entity_poly.type
_entity_poly.pdbx_seq_one_letter_code
_entity_poly.pdbx_strand_id
1 'polypeptide(L)'
;MGQFTSSSSTSTSFYRKIKITLALFFLREQQLLLFFQDATHLATKWCNRLLSSTAELRLGDQSISINPLYSIIDNGKFTKIDHCLAKFDMNPKYRQNFSSCVK
;
A
#
# COMPACT_ATOMS: atom_id res chain seq x y z
N MET A 1 -21.38 43.05 33.53
CA MET A 1 -20.33 42.15 34.08
C MET A 1 -20.84 40.73 33.94
N GLY A 2 -20.33 40.00 32.95
CA GLY A 2 -20.83 38.68 32.57
C GLY A 2 -20.27 37.58 33.48
N GLN A 3 -21.16 36.68 33.89
CA GLN A 3 -20.82 35.44 34.58
C GLN A 3 -20.18 34.48 33.57
N PHE A 4 -18.93 34.05 33.83
CA PHE A 4 -18.30 32.95 33.10
C PHE A 4 -18.84 31.63 33.64
N THR A 5 -19.77 31.01 32.90
CA THR A 5 -20.14 29.61 33.11
C THR A 5 -19.18 28.73 32.31
N SER A 6 -18.42 27.89 32.99
CA SER A 6 -17.55 26.89 32.36
C SER A 6 -18.42 25.81 31.71
N SER A 7 -18.49 25.79 30.39
CA SER A 7 -19.11 24.72 29.61
C SER A 7 -18.24 23.46 29.65
N SER A 8 -18.71 22.42 30.33
CA SER A 8 -18.12 21.09 30.28
C SER A 8 -18.38 20.46 28.91
N SER A 9 -17.34 20.32 28.09
CA SER A 9 -17.41 19.59 26.83
C SER A 9 -17.54 18.09 27.11
N THR A 10 -18.72 17.54 26.88
CA THR A 10 -18.95 16.08 26.90
C THR A 10 -18.25 15.45 25.70
N SER A 11 -17.06 14.88 25.94
CA SER A 11 -16.36 14.03 24.96
C SER A 11 -17.12 12.72 24.83
N THR A 12 -17.86 12.54 23.73
CA THR A 12 -18.54 11.29 23.40
C THR A 12 -17.52 10.26 22.95
N SER A 13 -17.01 9.50 23.92
CA SER A 13 -16.13 8.37 23.66
C SER A 13 -16.91 7.19 23.06
N PHE A 14 -16.55 6.84 21.82
CA PHE A 14 -17.16 5.76 21.05
C PHE A 14 -16.52 4.41 21.45
N TYR A 15 -17.01 3.80 22.53
CA TYR A 15 -16.54 2.47 22.95
C TYR A 15 -17.28 1.37 22.18
N ARG A 16 -16.63 0.82 21.13
CA ARG A 16 -17.08 -0.41 20.48
C ARG A 16 -16.57 -1.61 21.30
N LYS A 17 -17.47 -2.28 22.04
CA LYS A 17 -17.13 -3.50 22.80
C LYS A 17 -16.79 -4.64 21.83
N ILE A 18 -15.51 -4.95 21.70
CA ILE A 18 -15.03 -6.18 21.06
C ILE A 18 -15.15 -7.30 22.09
N LYS A 19 -16.01 -8.30 21.84
CA LYS A 19 -16.06 -9.52 22.66
C LYS A 19 -14.85 -10.39 22.30
N ILE A 20 -13.78 -10.25 23.07
CA ILE A 20 -12.62 -11.14 23.04
C ILE A 20 -12.80 -12.14 24.18
N THR A 21 -13.20 -13.36 23.86
CA THR A 21 -13.28 -14.45 24.84
C THR A 21 -12.09 -15.38 24.62
N LEU A 22 -11.30 -15.56 25.69
CA LEU A 22 -10.24 -16.55 25.89
C LEU A 22 -8.89 -16.36 25.16
N ALA A 23 -8.19 -15.26 25.46
CA ALA A 23 -6.71 -15.22 25.44
C ALA A 23 -6.15 -14.03 26.25
N LEU A 24 -6.81 -13.63 27.35
CA LEU A 24 -6.45 -12.43 28.12
C LEU A 24 -6.12 -12.78 29.58
N PHE A 25 -5.09 -13.60 29.77
CA PHE A 25 -4.40 -13.66 31.04
C PHE A 25 -2.91 -13.56 30.70
N PHE A 26 -2.23 -12.52 31.19
CA PHE A 26 -0.82 -12.13 30.94
C PHE A 26 -0.50 -11.10 29.84
N LEU A 27 -1.30 -10.06 29.65
CA LEU A 27 -0.86 -8.88 28.89
C LEU A 27 -0.68 -7.67 29.82
N ARG A 28 0.50 -7.04 29.77
CA ARG A 28 0.85 -5.82 30.52
C ARG A 28 -0.02 -4.63 30.08
N GLU A 29 -0.20 -3.62 30.93
CA GLU A 29 -1.05 -2.44 30.68
C GLU A 29 -0.70 -1.65 29.41
N GLN A 30 0.54 -1.76 28.92
CA GLN A 30 0.97 -1.19 27.64
C GLN A 30 1.19 -2.30 26.62
N GLN A 31 0.31 -2.36 25.62
CA GLN A 31 0.50 -3.20 24.45
C GLN A 31 1.00 -2.35 23.29
N LEU A 32 2.09 -2.82 22.67
CA LEU A 32 2.59 -2.25 21.43
C LEU A 32 1.64 -2.65 20.31
N LEU A 33 0.90 -1.69 19.76
CA LEU A 33 0.07 -1.89 18.57
C LEU A 33 0.88 -1.50 17.34
N LEU A 34 1.20 -2.50 16.50
CA LEU A 34 1.91 -2.30 15.25
C LEU A 34 0.94 -2.38 14.08
N PHE A 35 0.87 -1.33 13.28
CA PHE A 35 0.14 -1.32 12.03
C PHE A 35 1.08 -1.66 10.89
N PHE A 36 0.79 -2.74 10.18
CA PHE A 36 1.53 -3.13 8.97
C PHE A 36 0.66 -2.87 7.74
N GLN A 37 1.29 -2.40 6.66
CA GLN A 37 0.68 -2.46 5.35
C GLN A 37 0.99 -3.80 4.71
N ASP A 38 0.02 -4.33 3.97
CA ASP A 38 0.23 -5.52 3.14
C ASP A 38 1.32 -5.24 2.09
N ALA A 39 2.38 -6.04 2.12
CA ALA A 39 3.50 -5.95 1.20
C ALA A 39 3.06 -6.11 -0.26
N THR A 40 2.05 -6.95 -0.51
CA THR A 40 1.47 -7.16 -1.84
C THR A 40 0.84 -5.87 -2.37
N HIS A 41 0.13 -5.16 -1.50
CA HIS A 41 -0.50 -3.90 -1.85
C HIS A 41 0.54 -2.80 -2.11
N LEU A 42 1.62 -2.78 -1.33
CA LEU A 42 2.75 -1.86 -1.54
C LEU A 42 3.43 -2.12 -2.90
N ALA A 43 3.74 -3.39 -3.20
CA ALA A 43 4.34 -3.79 -4.47
C ALA A 43 3.44 -3.42 -5.66
N THR A 44 2.13 -3.63 -5.54
CA THR A 44 1.16 -3.24 -6.56
C THR A 44 1.18 -1.73 -6.81
N LYS A 45 1.24 -0.91 -5.75
CA LYS A 45 1.35 0.56 -5.90
C LYS A 45 2.63 0.99 -6.59
N TRP A 46 3.76 0.35 -6.29
CA TRP A 46 5.04 0.65 -6.94
C TRP A 46 4.99 0.28 -8.42
N CYS A 47 4.50 -0.91 -8.74
CA CYS A 47 4.30 -1.35 -10.12
C CYS A 47 3.33 -0.45 -10.88
N ASN A 48 2.29 0.10 -10.23
CA ASN A 48 1.37 1.06 -10.84
C ASN A 48 2.05 2.40 -11.12
N ARG A 49 2.90 2.89 -10.21
CA ARG A 49 3.69 4.12 -10.43
C ARG A 49 4.70 3.93 -11.55
N LEU A 50 5.37 2.79 -11.62
CA LEU A 50 6.33 2.47 -12.69
C LEU A 50 5.66 2.45 -14.09
N LEU A 51 4.38 2.08 -14.15
CA LEU A 51 3.59 1.98 -15.38
C LEU A 51 2.73 3.21 -15.68
N SER A 52 2.64 4.15 -14.75
CA SER A 52 1.76 5.29 -14.87
C SER A 52 2.34 6.32 -15.84
N SER A 53 1.48 6.94 -16.65
CA SER A 53 1.83 8.13 -17.40
C SER A 53 1.72 9.42 -16.57
N THR A 54 1.09 9.36 -15.40
CA THR A 54 0.80 10.54 -14.55
C THR A 54 1.69 10.66 -13.33
N ALA A 55 2.31 9.57 -12.89
CA ALA A 55 3.11 9.53 -11.68
C ALA A 55 4.48 8.91 -11.97
N GLU A 56 5.55 9.61 -11.59
CA GLU A 56 6.91 9.12 -11.77
C GLU A 56 7.40 8.38 -10.53
N LEU A 57 8.15 7.30 -10.75
CA LEU A 57 8.89 6.61 -9.70
C LEU A 57 10.33 7.12 -9.70
N ARG A 58 10.77 7.71 -8.60
CA ARG A 58 12.14 8.24 -8.45
C ARG A 58 12.86 7.61 -7.27
N LEU A 59 14.16 7.41 -7.40
CA LEU A 59 15.07 7.01 -6.33
C LEU A 59 16.10 8.11 -6.13
N GLY A 60 15.88 8.95 -5.12
CA GLY A 60 16.57 10.24 -5.01
C GLY A 60 16.26 11.11 -6.23
N ASP A 61 17.31 11.59 -6.90
CA ASP A 61 17.16 12.43 -8.09
C ASP A 61 16.93 11.63 -9.38
N GLN A 62 17.11 10.31 -9.36
CA GLN A 62 17.02 9.46 -10.55
C GLN A 62 15.58 9.00 -10.81
N SER A 63 15.12 9.15 -12.06
CA SER A 63 13.85 8.58 -12.51
C SER A 63 14.02 7.12 -12.90
N ILE A 64 13.12 6.26 -12.43
CA ILE A 64 13.10 4.82 -12.74
C ILE A 64 12.13 4.60 -13.89
N SER A 65 12.65 4.08 -14.99
CA SER A 65 11.88 3.71 -16.18
C SER A 65 11.63 2.20 -16.24
N ILE A 66 10.53 1.82 -16.90
CA ILE A 66 10.23 0.43 -17.24
C ILE A 66 11.04 -0.10 -18.43
N ASN A 67 11.66 0.77 -19.23
CA ASN A 67 12.37 0.37 -20.45
C ASN A 67 13.41 -0.75 -20.27
N PRO A 68 14.19 -0.83 -19.17
CA PRO A 68 15.09 -1.95 -18.92
C PRO A 68 14.38 -3.31 -18.78
N LEU A 69 13.12 -3.34 -18.31
CA LEU A 69 12.35 -4.58 -18.22
C LEU A 69 11.93 -5.06 -19.61
N TYR A 70 11.51 -4.13 -20.49
CA TYR A 70 11.23 -4.47 -21.88
C TYR A 70 12.47 -4.97 -22.61
N SER A 71 13.63 -4.34 -22.38
CA SER A 71 14.87 -4.81 -23.00
C SER A 71 15.27 -6.20 -22.52
N ILE A 72 15.03 -6.58 -21.26
CA ILE A 72 15.28 -7.96 -20.80
C ILE A 72 14.33 -8.95 -21.47
N ILE A 73 13.04 -8.62 -21.57
CA ILE A 73 12.01 -9.50 -22.16
C ILE A 73 12.24 -9.70 -23.66
N ASP A 74 12.64 -8.64 -24.38
CA ASP A 74 12.83 -8.68 -25.83
C ASP A 74 14.26 -9.09 -26.24
N ASN A 75 15.21 -9.06 -25.32
CA ASN A 75 16.57 -9.51 -25.60
C ASN A 75 16.64 -11.03 -25.57
N GLY A 76 16.77 -11.63 -26.75
CA GLY A 76 16.94 -13.08 -26.93
C GLY A 76 18.17 -13.69 -26.24
N LYS A 77 19.01 -12.90 -25.57
CA LYS A 77 20.07 -13.36 -24.66
C LYS A 77 19.52 -14.04 -23.41
N PHE A 78 18.34 -13.64 -22.93
CA PHE A 78 17.70 -14.22 -21.75
C PHE A 78 16.44 -14.96 -22.18
N THR A 79 16.26 -16.18 -21.68
CA THR A 79 15.02 -16.93 -21.90
C THR A 79 13.98 -16.54 -20.87
N LYS A 80 12.70 -16.79 -21.17
CA LYS A 80 11.60 -16.60 -20.21
C LYS A 80 11.84 -17.31 -18.87
N ILE A 81 12.58 -18.42 -18.88
CA ILE A 81 12.91 -19.19 -17.67
C ILE A 81 13.90 -18.42 -16.79
N ASP A 82 14.80 -17.64 -17.40
CA ASP A 82 15.83 -16.89 -16.66
C ASP A 82 15.26 -15.67 -15.95
N HIS A 83 14.33 -14.96 -16.60
CA HIS A 83 13.78 -13.72 -16.07
C HIS A 83 12.37 -13.86 -15.49
N CYS A 84 11.63 -14.94 -15.79
CA CYS A 84 10.25 -15.18 -15.31
C CYS A 84 9.25 -14.04 -15.60
N LEU A 85 9.54 -13.18 -16.58
CA LEU A 85 8.67 -12.07 -16.98
C LEU A 85 8.01 -12.35 -18.32
N ALA A 86 6.83 -11.79 -18.54
CA ALA A 86 6.18 -11.75 -19.82
C ALA A 86 5.65 -10.34 -20.12
N LYS A 87 5.41 -10.05 -21.40
CA LYS A 87 4.87 -8.75 -21.83
C LYS A 87 3.53 -8.39 -21.16
N PHE A 88 2.73 -9.40 -20.81
CA PHE A 88 1.45 -9.17 -20.14
C PHE A 88 1.61 -8.65 -18.70
N ASP A 89 2.71 -8.99 -17.99
CA ASP A 89 2.97 -8.53 -16.62
C ASP A 89 3.18 -6.99 -16.56
N MET A 90 3.68 -6.44 -17.67
CA MET A 90 3.92 -5.01 -17.86
C MET A 90 2.70 -4.28 -18.41
N ASN A 91 1.59 -4.96 -18.68
CA ASN A 91 0.37 -4.32 -19.13
C ASN A 91 -0.62 -4.19 -17.96
N PRO A 92 -0.90 -2.95 -17.51
CA PRO A 92 -1.76 -2.72 -16.35
C PRO A 92 -3.20 -3.23 -16.57
N LYS A 93 -3.66 -3.39 -17.82
CA LYS A 93 -5.00 -3.89 -18.17
C LYS A 93 -5.28 -5.31 -17.69
N TYR A 94 -4.25 -6.13 -17.51
CA TYR A 94 -4.41 -7.53 -17.06
C TYR A 94 -4.36 -7.69 -15.54
N ARG A 95 -4.26 -6.59 -14.78
CA ARG A 95 -4.27 -6.64 -13.32
C ARG A 95 -5.69 -6.75 -12.80
N GLN A 96 -5.91 -7.59 -11.78
CA GLN A 96 -7.21 -7.77 -11.12
C GLN A 96 -7.87 -6.45 -10.67
N ASN A 97 -7.06 -5.43 -10.36
CA ASN A 97 -7.53 -4.15 -9.85
C ASN A 97 -7.48 -3.01 -10.88
N PHE A 98 -7.30 -3.29 -12.17
CA PHE A 98 -7.16 -2.25 -13.20
C PHE A 98 -8.33 -1.26 -13.21
N SER A 99 -9.57 -1.76 -13.15
CA SER A 99 -10.79 -0.94 -13.13
C SER A 99 -10.87 0.04 -11.96
N SER A 100 -10.28 -0.31 -10.80
CA SER A 100 -10.23 0.55 -9.62
C SER A 100 -9.19 1.68 -9.72
N CYS A 101 -8.25 1.58 -10.66
CA CYS A 101 -7.17 2.55 -10.86
C CYS A 101 -7.51 3.64 -11.91
N VAL A 102 -8.58 3.47 -12.69
CA VAL A 102 -9.01 4.41 -13.77
C VAL A 102 -9.99 5.48 -13.24
N LYS A 103 -9.86 5.88 -11.97
CA LYS A 103 -10.70 6.93 -11.37
C LYS A 103 -10.04 8.30 -11.45
#